data_AF-A0A7S1AVQ9-F1
#
_entry.id   AF-A0A7S1AVQ9-F1
#
_cell.length_a   1.000
_cell.length_b   1.000
_cell.length_c   1.000
_cell.angle_alpha   90.00
_cell.angle_beta   90.00
_cell.angle_gamma   90.00
#
_symmetry.space_group_name_H-M   'P 1'
#
loop_
_entity.id
_entity.type
_entity.pdbx_description
1 polymer ?
#
loop_
_entity_poly.entity_id
_entity_poly.type
_entity_poly.pdbx_seq_one_letter_code
_entity_poly.pdbx_strand_id
1 'polypeptide(L)'
;MPDGDVVLDDDDDQLRKEEQPYPPLPPAAEVAPSEARAKVLAKIQQDVEIEAAKALRGGNLEKAIHVHTEAMQNNGSTAMLLAVRAALLLKQKRPCAAIRDCCAAIQLNPDILRAYRLRGIAHRKLGNFHKAYRDLSHAQKTIFDEDTVEVHNFVAEKIGKAPRPVMPVHPLERVAGVEAGKQARAVATPEPVTETKETQEPPKDLEQNQAVTICGLQRAPHLNGKRGIVQRRDPRPGQRGRWEIEVRLGGGQVEVKSIKSQNVAVLNQLDKAACRTWMKDERQHAEERRMREAAEEQQQYQSAVDAKMLQLPLTPAVREALRAMPPQKSFDLLEKVNAGIGVARLNEFLLAGSKANATDVKQSSDSDDDMELDAEEERGGSRRRRTDDQTDAKRRKGEKHADA
;
A
#
# COMPACT_ATOMS: atom_id res chain seq x y z
N MET A 1 -24.22 3.37 12.66
CA MET A 1 -23.66 4.68 12.31
C MET A 1 -22.21 4.47 11.87
N PRO A 2 -21.91 4.41 10.56
CA PRO A 2 -20.55 4.63 10.08
C PRO A 2 -20.31 6.15 9.98
N ASP A 3 -19.05 6.57 9.99
CA ASP A 3 -18.56 7.96 10.00
C ASP A 3 -18.58 8.66 11.38
N GLY A 4 -17.59 8.28 12.19
CA GLY A 4 -17.24 8.98 13.43
C GLY A 4 -16.55 10.31 13.16
N ASP A 5 -17.27 11.25 12.54
CA ASP A 5 -16.75 12.59 12.36
C ASP A 5 -16.64 13.32 13.70
N VAL A 6 -15.40 13.67 14.00
CA VAL A 6 -14.97 14.33 15.21
C VAL A 6 -15.42 15.79 15.09
N VAL A 7 -16.66 16.09 15.50
CA VAL A 7 -17.24 17.44 15.50
C VAL A 7 -16.32 18.38 16.29
N LEU A 8 -15.71 19.36 15.62
CA LEU A 8 -14.79 20.31 16.25
C LEU A 8 -15.61 21.47 16.82
N ASP A 9 -15.37 21.83 18.09
CA ASP A 9 -16.09 22.95 18.70
C ASP A 9 -15.64 24.31 18.08
N ASP A 10 -16.62 25.14 17.73
CA ASP A 10 -16.47 26.46 17.12
C ASP A 10 -16.12 27.55 18.13
N ASP A 11 -15.11 27.29 18.98
CA ASP A 11 -14.48 28.38 19.74
C ASP A 11 -13.78 29.30 18.73
N ASP A 12 -14.19 30.58 18.71
CA ASP A 12 -13.75 31.62 17.78
C ASP A 12 -12.39 32.24 18.16
N ASP A 13 -11.74 31.69 19.19
CA ASP A 13 -10.48 32.18 19.71
C ASP A 13 -9.27 31.72 18.87
N GLN A 14 -8.41 32.68 18.54
CA GLN A 14 -7.09 32.40 17.99
C GLN A 14 -6.21 31.74 19.06
N LEU A 15 -5.79 30.50 18.79
CA LEU A 15 -4.93 29.72 19.66
C LEU A 15 -3.47 30.15 19.53
N ARG A 16 -2.75 30.15 20.66
CA ARG A 16 -1.30 30.32 20.69
C ARG A 16 -0.61 29.08 20.13
N LYS A 17 0.63 29.26 19.68
CA LYS A 17 1.49 28.12 19.31
C LYS A 17 1.73 27.25 20.55
N GLU A 18 1.67 25.94 20.36
CA GLU A 18 1.90 24.97 21.43
C GLU A 18 3.37 24.92 21.84
N GLU A 19 3.61 24.77 23.14
CA GLU A 19 4.95 24.51 23.71
C GLU A 19 5.20 23.02 24.01
N GLN A 20 4.13 22.22 24.12
CA GLN A 20 4.23 20.79 24.39
C GLN A 20 4.83 20.01 23.20
N PRO A 21 5.58 18.93 23.46
CA PRO A 21 6.19 18.13 22.40
C PRO A 21 5.12 17.53 21.50
N TYR A 22 5.36 17.58 20.20
CA TYR A 22 4.46 17.01 19.22
C TYR A 22 4.49 15.47 19.29
N PRO A 23 3.35 14.79 19.08
CA PRO A 23 3.35 13.33 19.01
C PRO A 23 4.33 12.85 17.92
N PRO A 24 4.93 11.67 18.01
CA PRO A 24 5.85 11.20 16.97
C PRO A 24 5.11 11.01 15.63
N LEU A 25 5.78 11.37 14.53
CA LEU A 25 5.34 11.01 13.18
C LEU A 25 5.70 9.54 12.90
N PRO A 26 4.99 8.87 11.97
CA PRO A 26 5.40 7.55 11.52
C PRO A 26 6.82 7.59 10.92
N PRO A 27 7.60 6.50 11.04
CA PRO A 27 8.86 6.37 10.32
C PRO A 27 8.61 6.48 8.81
N ALA A 28 9.59 7.03 8.09
CA ALA A 28 9.47 7.23 6.65
C ALA A 28 9.19 5.90 5.94
N ALA A 29 8.10 5.82 5.18
CA ALA A 29 7.82 4.66 4.36
C ALA A 29 8.72 4.71 3.12
N GLU A 30 9.79 3.92 3.10
CA GLU A 30 10.76 3.89 1.99
C GLU A 30 10.21 3.23 0.71
N VAL A 31 9.12 2.46 0.80
CA VAL A 31 8.55 1.71 -0.33
C VAL A 31 7.03 1.71 -0.27
N ALA A 32 6.38 1.88 -1.43
CA ALA A 32 4.93 1.75 -1.58
C ALA A 32 4.45 0.37 -1.08
N PRO A 33 3.34 0.31 -0.32
CA PRO A 33 2.88 -0.95 0.24
C PRO A 33 2.43 -1.91 -0.88
N SER A 34 2.91 -3.15 -0.84
CA SER A 34 2.38 -4.24 -1.69
C SER A 34 0.87 -4.40 -1.47
N GLU A 35 0.15 -5.03 -2.41
CA GLU A 35 -1.30 -5.22 -2.29
C GLU A 35 -1.69 -5.96 -1.00
N ALA A 36 -0.89 -6.95 -0.60
CA ALA A 36 -1.05 -7.66 0.66
C ALA A 36 -0.88 -6.72 1.87
N ARG A 37 0.10 -5.80 1.83
CA ARG A 37 0.32 -4.80 2.88
C ARG A 37 -0.80 -3.75 2.92
N ALA A 38 -1.35 -3.36 1.77
CA ALA A 38 -2.49 -2.44 1.70
C ALA A 38 -3.74 -3.01 2.39
N LYS A 39 -4.05 -4.31 2.18
CA LYS A 39 -5.15 -5.00 2.88
C LYS A 39 -4.95 -5.03 4.40
N VAL A 40 -3.72 -5.23 4.85
CA VAL A 40 -3.39 -5.20 6.29
C VAL A 40 -3.52 -3.78 6.84
N LEU A 41 -3.01 -2.76 6.14
CA LEU A 41 -3.16 -1.36 6.54
C LEU A 41 -4.63 -0.93 6.66
N ALA A 42 -5.49 -1.35 5.72
CA ALA A 42 -6.93 -1.10 5.80
C ALA A 42 -7.54 -1.74 7.05
N LYS A 43 -7.11 -2.97 7.39
CA LYS A 43 -7.58 -3.65 8.60
C LYS A 43 -7.08 -2.99 9.88
N ILE A 44 -5.81 -2.57 9.91
CA ILE A 44 -5.22 -1.81 11.03
C ILE A 44 -6.01 -0.53 11.24
N GLN A 45 -6.28 0.22 10.17
CA GLN A 45 -7.06 1.44 10.23
C GLN A 45 -8.44 1.19 10.85
N GLN A 46 -9.17 0.17 10.37
CA GLN A 46 -10.48 -0.17 10.92
C GLN A 46 -10.42 -0.51 12.42
N ASP A 47 -9.46 -1.33 12.83
CA ASP A 47 -9.36 -1.77 14.23
C ASP A 47 -8.95 -0.61 15.16
N VAL A 48 -8.07 0.28 14.69
CA VAL A 48 -7.68 1.53 15.38
C VAL A 48 -8.86 2.47 15.53
N GLU A 49 -9.67 2.67 14.48
CA GLU A 49 -10.87 3.51 14.53
C GLU A 49 -11.89 2.98 15.55
N ILE A 50 -12.11 1.66 15.60
CA ILE A 50 -13.02 1.04 16.58
C ILE A 50 -12.55 1.29 18.01
N GLU A 51 -11.25 1.09 18.29
CA GLU A 51 -10.72 1.27 19.63
C GLU A 51 -10.66 2.75 20.03
N ALA A 52 -10.24 3.63 19.12
CA ALA A 52 -10.25 5.06 19.35
C ALA A 52 -11.68 5.57 19.61
N ALA A 53 -12.67 5.13 18.83
CA ALA A 53 -14.08 5.47 19.06
C ALA A 53 -14.56 4.98 20.44
N LYS A 54 -14.12 3.80 20.90
CA LYS A 54 -14.39 3.32 22.26
C LYS A 54 -13.76 4.23 23.32
N ALA A 55 -12.53 4.68 23.11
CA ALA A 55 -11.86 5.62 24.01
C ALA A 55 -12.59 6.98 24.06
N LEU A 56 -13.03 7.49 22.92
CA LEU A 56 -13.79 8.73 22.80
C LEU A 56 -15.16 8.66 23.49
N ARG A 57 -15.89 7.54 23.37
CA ARG A 57 -17.14 7.32 24.13
C ARG A 57 -16.92 7.32 25.64
N GLY A 58 -15.72 6.94 26.09
CA GLY A 58 -15.30 7.04 27.49
C GLY A 58 -14.74 8.41 27.88
N GLY A 59 -14.82 9.43 27.01
CA GLY A 59 -14.28 10.77 27.27
C GLY A 59 -12.75 10.89 27.21
N ASN A 60 -12.04 9.81 26.86
CA ASN A 60 -10.57 9.76 26.94
C ASN A 60 -9.92 10.12 25.60
N LEU A 61 -9.81 11.42 25.34
CA LEU A 61 -9.22 11.95 24.10
C LEU A 61 -7.73 11.61 23.96
N GLU A 62 -6.96 11.68 25.04
CA GLU A 62 -5.53 11.31 25.04
C GLU A 62 -5.31 9.85 24.67
N LYS A 63 -6.16 8.96 25.20
CA LYS A 63 -6.10 7.53 24.87
C LYS A 63 -6.38 7.29 23.38
N ALA A 64 -7.34 8.01 22.80
CA ALA A 64 -7.61 7.92 21.37
C ALA A 64 -6.39 8.34 20.53
N ILE A 65 -5.70 9.43 20.92
CA ILE A 65 -4.46 9.88 20.25
C ILE A 65 -3.32 8.87 20.42
N HIS A 66 -3.20 8.27 21.61
CA HIS A 66 -2.18 7.27 21.89
C HIS A 66 -2.35 6.03 21.00
N VAL A 67 -3.57 5.51 20.87
CA VAL A 67 -3.88 4.36 20.00
C VAL A 67 -3.50 4.64 18.53
N HIS A 68 -3.81 5.83 18.02
CA HIS A 68 -3.38 6.23 16.67
C HIS A 68 -1.86 6.31 16.55
N THR A 69 -1.19 6.84 17.58
CA THR A 69 0.27 7.01 17.59
C THR A 69 1.00 5.67 17.62
N GLU A 70 0.56 4.74 18.47
CA GLU A 70 1.12 3.39 18.56
C GLU A 70 1.00 2.66 17.22
N ALA A 71 -0.17 2.73 16.57
CA ALA A 71 -0.38 2.11 15.27
C ALA A 71 0.57 2.69 14.19
N MET A 72 0.77 4.02 14.19
CA MET A 72 1.66 4.70 13.24
C MET A 72 3.13 4.36 13.46
N GLN A 73 3.58 4.31 14.73
CA GLN A 73 4.97 3.97 15.06
C GLN A 73 5.31 2.52 14.70
N ASN A 74 4.33 1.63 14.80
CA ASN A 74 4.46 0.23 14.39
C ASN A 74 4.18 0.05 12.88
N ASN A 75 4.68 0.95 12.02
CA ASN A 75 4.51 1.00 10.55
C ASN A 75 3.09 0.74 10.00
N GLY A 76 2.04 1.00 10.79
CA GLY A 76 0.63 0.88 10.40
C GLY A 76 0.04 2.21 9.91
N SER A 77 0.87 3.13 9.42
CA SER A 77 0.42 4.48 9.07
C SER A 77 -0.34 4.52 7.74
N THR A 78 -1.50 5.17 7.76
CA THR A 78 -2.26 5.55 6.56
C THR A 78 -2.53 7.05 6.58
N ALA A 79 -2.77 7.65 5.40
CA ALA A 79 -3.13 9.05 5.30
C ALA A 79 -4.39 9.38 6.12
N MET A 80 -5.37 8.46 6.17
CA MET A 80 -6.57 8.63 6.96
C MET A 80 -6.29 8.63 8.46
N LEU A 81 -5.45 7.72 8.97
CA LEU A 81 -5.10 7.70 10.40
C LEU A 81 -4.42 9.01 10.83
N LEU A 82 -3.55 9.58 9.99
CA LEU A 82 -2.93 10.88 10.26
C LEU A 82 -3.97 12.01 10.26
N ALA A 83 -4.91 12.00 9.31
CA ALA A 83 -5.99 12.98 9.28
C ALA A 83 -6.91 12.87 10.51
N VAL A 84 -7.26 11.65 10.94
CA VAL A 84 -8.09 11.44 12.15
C VAL A 84 -7.33 11.91 13.40
N ARG A 85 -6.04 11.58 13.55
CA ARG A 85 -5.23 12.07 14.67
C ARG A 85 -5.13 13.60 14.68
N ALA A 86 -5.01 14.23 13.51
CA ALA A 86 -5.04 15.70 13.39
C ALA A 86 -6.37 16.31 13.89
N ALA A 87 -7.51 15.68 13.60
CA ALA A 87 -8.81 16.11 14.14
C ALA A 87 -8.86 16.01 15.67
N LEU A 88 -8.34 14.91 16.24
CA LEU A 88 -8.25 14.73 17.69
C LEU A 88 -7.33 15.77 18.35
N LEU A 89 -6.22 16.11 17.70
CA LEU A 89 -5.30 17.17 18.14
C LEU A 89 -5.97 18.55 18.09
N LEU A 90 -6.79 18.83 17.07
CA LEU A 90 -7.58 20.08 17.03
C LEU A 90 -8.58 20.17 18.19
N LYS A 91 -9.20 19.05 18.58
CA LYS A 91 -10.01 19.00 19.82
C LYS A 91 -9.22 19.28 21.08
N GLN A 92 -7.96 18.87 21.13
CA GLN A 92 -7.05 19.20 22.24
C GLN A 92 -6.51 20.63 22.19
N LYS A 93 -7.02 21.49 21.29
CA LYS A 93 -6.49 22.84 21.05
C LYS A 93 -5.01 22.81 20.66
N ARG A 94 -4.61 21.79 19.88
CA ARG A 94 -3.25 21.56 19.38
C ARG A 94 -3.14 21.73 17.84
N PRO A 95 -3.26 22.97 17.31
CA PRO A 95 -3.28 23.21 15.87
C PRO A 95 -1.91 23.06 15.18
N CYS A 96 -0.79 23.29 15.87
CA CYS A 96 0.55 23.12 15.27
C CYS A 96 0.85 21.63 15.04
N ALA A 97 0.55 20.80 16.04
CA ALA A 97 0.68 19.35 15.91
C ALA A 97 -0.25 18.80 14.81
N ALA A 98 -1.49 19.29 14.75
CA ALA A 98 -2.46 18.91 13.71
C ALA A 98 -2.00 19.28 12.30
N ILE A 99 -1.42 20.48 12.09
CA ILE A 99 -0.87 20.89 10.78
C ILE A 99 0.19 19.91 10.31
N ARG A 100 1.10 19.51 11.20
CA ARG A 100 2.20 18.61 10.85
C ARG A 100 1.68 17.23 10.45
N ASP A 101 0.68 16.70 11.18
CA ASP A 101 0.02 15.44 10.82
C ASP A 101 -0.73 15.55 9.48
N CYS A 102 -1.44 16.66 9.23
CA CYS A 102 -2.10 16.89 7.94
C CYS A 102 -1.10 16.99 6.78
N CYS A 103 0.06 17.63 6.99
CA CYS A 103 1.12 17.67 5.98
C CYS A 103 1.65 16.28 5.66
N ALA A 104 1.89 15.44 6.66
CA ALA A 104 2.29 14.06 6.46
C ALA A 104 1.19 13.24 5.74
N ALA A 105 -0.08 13.45 6.09
CA ALA A 105 -1.20 12.80 5.42
C ALA A 105 -1.26 13.15 3.93
N ILE A 106 -1.10 14.43 3.58
CA ILE A 106 -1.11 14.93 2.19
C ILE A 106 0.10 14.41 1.41
N GLN A 107 1.27 14.25 2.05
CA GLN A 107 2.44 13.63 1.43
C GLN A 107 2.20 12.15 1.10
N LEU A 108 1.50 11.42 1.97
CA LEU A 108 1.15 10.01 1.73
C LEU A 108 0.05 9.84 0.68
N ASN A 109 -0.96 10.71 0.71
CA ASN A 109 -2.04 10.70 -0.27
C ASN A 109 -2.43 12.15 -0.62
N PRO A 110 -2.00 12.69 -1.76
CA PRO A 110 -2.34 14.04 -2.18
C PRO A 110 -3.83 14.31 -2.37
N ASP A 111 -4.65 13.27 -2.54
CA ASP A 111 -6.09 13.38 -2.78
C ASP A 111 -6.93 13.31 -1.50
N ILE A 112 -6.30 13.24 -0.33
CA ILE A 112 -7.01 13.16 0.96
C ILE A 112 -7.59 14.53 1.39
N LEU A 113 -8.77 14.86 0.86
CA LEU A 113 -9.47 16.13 1.08
C LEU A 113 -9.68 16.47 2.56
N ARG A 114 -9.94 15.44 3.40
CA ARG A 114 -10.08 15.58 4.85
C ARG A 114 -8.85 16.23 5.49
N ALA A 115 -7.63 15.92 5.03
CA ALA A 115 -6.42 16.54 5.57
C ALA A 115 -6.29 18.02 5.18
N TYR A 116 -6.71 18.40 3.97
CA TYR A 116 -6.76 19.82 3.57
C TYR A 116 -7.78 20.61 4.40
N ARG A 117 -8.99 20.05 4.62
CA ARG A 117 -10.00 20.66 5.50
C ARG A 117 -9.42 20.91 6.89
N LEU A 118 -8.88 19.87 7.52
CA LEU A 118 -8.34 19.96 8.89
C LEU A 118 -7.13 20.90 8.98
N ARG A 119 -6.22 20.88 7.99
CA ARG A 119 -5.09 21.82 7.95
C ARG A 119 -5.57 23.26 7.80
N GLY A 120 -6.61 23.48 7.00
CA GLY A 120 -7.27 24.77 6.85
C GLY A 120 -7.85 25.30 8.15
N ILE A 121 -8.60 24.46 8.87
CA ILE A 121 -9.15 24.77 10.21
C ILE A 121 -8.03 25.07 11.20
N ALA A 122 -6.96 24.27 11.20
CA ALA A 122 -5.79 24.48 12.06
C ALA A 122 -5.09 25.82 11.77
N HIS A 123 -4.94 26.17 10.49
CA HIS A 123 -4.41 27.47 10.08
C HIS A 123 -5.33 28.63 10.49
N ARG A 124 -6.66 28.48 10.42
CA ARG A 124 -7.62 29.46 10.94
C ARG A 124 -7.39 29.69 12.42
N LYS A 125 -7.33 28.62 13.23
CA LYS A 125 -7.11 28.72 14.69
C LYS A 125 -5.77 29.37 15.04
N LEU A 126 -4.77 29.34 14.15
CA LEU A 126 -3.51 30.08 14.33
C LEU A 126 -3.51 31.50 13.74
N GLY A 127 -4.59 31.94 13.10
CA GLY A 127 -4.71 33.23 12.39
C GLY A 127 -3.98 33.30 11.04
N ASN A 128 -3.56 32.16 10.51
CA ASN A 128 -2.92 32.07 9.19
C ASN A 128 -3.98 32.06 8.06
N PHE A 129 -4.79 33.12 7.96
CA PHE A 129 -6.00 33.15 7.13
C PHE A 129 -5.73 32.88 5.64
N HIS A 130 -4.64 33.40 5.06
CA HIS A 130 -4.30 33.09 3.66
C HIS A 130 -4.04 31.60 3.40
N LYS A 131 -3.34 30.91 4.32
CA LYS A 131 -3.06 29.47 4.19
C LYS A 131 -4.34 28.66 4.41
N ALA A 132 -5.14 29.06 5.39
CA ALA A 132 -6.45 28.47 5.66
C ALA A 132 -7.35 28.53 4.43
N TYR A 133 -7.46 29.72 3.81
CA TYR A 133 -8.31 29.93 2.62
C TYR A 133 -7.92 28.99 1.48
N ARG A 134 -6.62 28.83 1.22
CA ARG A 134 -6.12 27.98 0.14
C ARG A 134 -6.50 26.52 0.35
N ASP A 135 -6.28 26.00 1.56
CA ASP A 135 -6.54 24.60 1.87
C ASP A 135 -8.05 24.30 1.91
N LEU A 136 -8.85 25.18 2.52
CA LEU A 136 -10.32 25.06 2.54
C LEU A 136 -10.91 25.17 1.12
N SER A 137 -10.40 26.09 0.30
CA SER A 137 -10.83 26.20 -1.10
C SER A 137 -10.47 24.97 -1.92
N HIS A 138 -9.38 24.27 -1.59
CA HIS A 138 -9.01 23.03 -2.24
C HIS A 138 -9.94 21.89 -1.83
N ALA A 139 -10.22 21.74 -0.53
CA ALA A 139 -11.14 20.72 -0.03
C ALA A 139 -12.55 20.86 -0.64
N GLN A 140 -13.08 22.09 -0.69
CA GLN A 140 -14.41 22.39 -1.21
C GLN A 140 -14.59 22.24 -2.73
N LYS A 141 -13.50 22.20 -3.51
CA LYS A 141 -13.61 22.01 -4.96
C LYS A 141 -14.16 20.64 -5.31
N THR A 142 -13.88 19.64 -4.47
CA THR A 142 -14.15 18.24 -4.77
C THR A 142 -15.27 17.66 -3.90
N ILE A 143 -15.33 18.03 -2.62
CA ILE A 143 -16.42 17.63 -1.71
C ILE A 143 -17.04 18.89 -1.12
N PHE A 144 -18.33 19.11 -1.36
CA PHE A 144 -19.10 20.14 -0.69
C PHE A 144 -19.47 19.65 0.72
N ASP A 145 -19.18 20.48 1.72
CA ASP A 145 -19.38 20.18 3.12
C ASP A 145 -19.75 21.48 3.85
N GLU A 146 -20.94 21.51 4.45
CA GLU A 146 -21.57 22.71 5.01
C GLU A 146 -20.73 23.35 6.12
N ASP A 147 -20.25 22.53 7.08
CA ASP A 147 -19.34 22.96 8.14
C ASP A 147 -18.07 23.64 7.59
N THR A 148 -17.60 23.17 6.43
CA THR A 148 -16.40 23.74 5.80
C THR A 148 -16.70 25.09 5.14
N VAL A 149 -17.94 25.33 4.68
CA VAL A 149 -18.37 26.60 4.06
C VAL A 149 -18.37 27.74 5.06
N GLU A 150 -18.86 27.53 6.26
CA GLU A 150 -18.86 28.56 7.30
C GLU A 150 -17.43 29.00 7.65
N VAL A 151 -16.55 28.03 7.92
CA VAL A 151 -15.13 28.28 8.19
C VAL A 151 -14.44 28.95 6.99
N HIS A 152 -14.76 28.53 5.76
CA HIS A 152 -14.21 29.13 4.54
C HIS A 152 -14.63 30.59 4.38
N ASN A 153 -15.92 30.90 4.60
CA ASN A 153 -16.48 32.24 4.50
C ASN A 153 -15.89 33.18 5.55
N PHE A 154 -15.78 32.74 6.80
CA PHE A 154 -15.09 33.48 7.85
C PHE A 154 -13.65 33.84 7.43
N VAL A 155 -12.91 32.85 6.93
CA VAL A 155 -11.53 33.08 6.48
C VAL A 155 -11.48 34.00 5.26
N ALA A 156 -12.44 33.88 4.32
CA ALA A 156 -12.55 34.74 3.14
C ALA A 156 -12.76 36.21 3.52
N GLU A 157 -13.67 36.47 4.47
CA GLU A 157 -13.93 37.81 5.02
C GLU A 157 -12.65 38.42 5.63
N LYS A 158 -11.94 37.65 6.47
CA LYS A 158 -10.69 38.09 7.11
C LYS A 158 -9.58 38.48 6.12
N ILE A 159 -9.61 37.98 4.89
CA ILE A 159 -8.64 38.32 3.83
C ILE A 159 -9.22 39.22 2.73
N GLY A 160 -10.43 39.75 2.90
CA GLY A 160 -11.08 40.64 1.94
C GLY A 160 -11.52 39.97 0.64
N LYS A 161 -11.84 38.67 0.67
CA LYS A 161 -12.40 37.94 -0.47
C LYS A 161 -13.90 37.73 -0.32
N ALA A 162 -14.61 37.65 -1.46
CA ALA A 162 -16.03 37.38 -1.47
C ALA A 162 -16.35 36.00 -0.84
N PRO A 163 -17.35 35.92 0.06
CA PRO A 163 -17.81 34.65 0.60
C PRO A 163 -18.50 33.81 -0.48
N ARG A 164 -18.45 32.49 -0.34
CA ARG A 164 -19.20 31.57 -1.19
C ARG A 164 -20.65 31.49 -0.71
N PRO A 165 -21.63 31.43 -1.63
CA PRO A 165 -23.02 31.27 -1.25
C PRO A 165 -23.24 29.89 -0.61
N VAL A 166 -23.84 29.87 0.58
CA VAL A 166 -24.41 28.66 1.18
C VAL A 166 -25.70 28.37 0.41
N MET A 167 -25.80 27.21 -0.26
CA MET A 167 -27.05 26.85 -0.94
C MET A 167 -28.09 26.39 0.08
N PRO A 168 -29.32 26.94 0.07
CA PRO A 168 -30.37 26.49 0.98
C PRO A 168 -30.82 25.08 0.61
N VAL A 169 -30.81 24.16 1.59
CA VAL A 169 -31.32 22.80 1.40
C VAL A 169 -32.85 22.83 1.44
N HIS A 170 -33.51 22.35 0.39
CA HIS A 170 -34.93 21.99 0.47
C HIS A 170 -35.07 20.82 1.49
N PRO A 171 -36.01 20.88 2.45
CA PRO A 171 -36.18 19.81 3.43
C PRO A 171 -36.68 18.55 2.72
N LEU A 172 -35.81 17.54 2.57
CA LEU A 172 -36.29 16.18 2.36
C LEU A 172 -36.82 15.66 3.70
N GLU A 173 -38.06 15.19 3.65
CA GLU A 173 -38.95 14.91 4.76
C GLU A 173 -38.31 14.06 5.86
N ARG A 174 -38.39 14.56 7.10
CA ARG A 174 -38.23 13.74 8.31
C ARG A 174 -39.33 12.69 8.33
N VAL A 175 -38.98 11.43 8.10
CA VAL A 175 -39.84 10.31 8.49
C VAL A 175 -39.72 10.16 10.01
N ALA A 176 -40.71 10.69 10.71
CA ALA A 176 -40.92 10.49 12.13
C ALA A 176 -41.22 9.01 12.41
N GLY A 177 -40.64 8.48 13.47
CA GLY A 177 -41.06 7.18 13.98
C GLY A 177 -40.12 6.56 14.99
N VAL A 178 -39.96 7.18 16.17
CA VAL A 178 -39.79 6.44 17.43
C VAL A 178 -40.29 7.33 18.59
N GLU A 179 -41.46 7.03 19.13
CA GLU A 179 -41.79 7.40 20.51
C GLU A 179 -41.88 6.15 21.39
N ALA A 180 -41.24 6.28 22.55
CA ALA A 180 -41.64 5.81 23.87
C ALA A 180 -41.86 4.30 24.15
N GLY A 181 -40.99 3.77 25.02
CA GLY A 181 -41.23 2.58 25.83
C GLY A 181 -40.26 2.52 27.02
N LYS A 182 -40.72 2.99 28.17
CA LYS A 182 -40.01 3.13 29.45
C LYS A 182 -39.98 1.81 30.25
N GLN A 183 -39.02 1.75 31.18
CA GLN A 183 -39.01 1.07 32.51
C GLN A 183 -38.36 -0.32 32.69
N ALA A 184 -37.23 -0.26 33.42
CA ALA A 184 -36.91 -0.90 34.72
C ALA A 184 -36.95 -2.43 34.87
N ARG A 185 -35.85 -3.04 35.35
CA ARG A 185 -35.67 -3.46 36.77
C ARG A 185 -34.27 -4.09 37.00
N ALA A 186 -33.79 -3.90 38.22
CA ALA A 186 -32.49 -4.29 38.79
C ALA A 186 -32.23 -5.80 38.93
N VAL A 187 -30.98 -6.20 39.24
CA VAL A 187 -30.61 -6.89 40.51
C VAL A 187 -29.11 -7.31 40.54
N ALA A 188 -28.48 -6.98 41.68
CA ALA A 188 -27.38 -7.60 42.44
C ALA A 188 -25.92 -7.73 41.94
N THR A 189 -25.07 -7.34 42.88
CA THR A 189 -23.61 -7.29 43.08
C THR A 189 -23.01 -8.65 43.56
N PRO A 190 -21.78 -8.76 44.13
CA PRO A 190 -20.51 -9.06 43.46
C PRO A 190 -19.69 -10.22 44.11
N GLU A 191 -18.41 -10.33 43.71
CA GLU A 191 -17.24 -10.94 44.40
C GLU A 191 -16.75 -12.37 44.01
N PRO A 192 -15.59 -12.84 44.52
CA PRO A 192 -14.21 -12.70 44.01
C PRO A 192 -13.63 -14.10 43.63
N VAL A 193 -12.36 -14.35 43.28
CA VAL A 193 -11.20 -14.65 44.16
C VAL A 193 -9.92 -14.71 43.29
N THR A 194 -8.80 -14.35 43.91
CA THR A 194 -7.41 -14.23 43.48
C THR A 194 -6.59 -15.53 43.47
N GLU A 195 -5.32 -15.40 43.02
CA GLU A 195 -4.12 -16.24 43.27
C GLU A 195 -3.92 -17.51 42.39
N THR A 196 -2.71 -17.89 41.92
CA THR A 196 -1.34 -17.34 41.95
C THR A 196 -0.48 -17.98 40.82
N LYS A 197 0.54 -17.23 40.41
CA LYS A 197 1.86 -17.59 39.82
C LYS A 197 2.06 -18.93 39.08
N GLU A 198 2.45 -18.80 37.81
CA GLU A 198 3.62 -19.53 37.29
C GLU A 198 4.56 -18.57 36.54
N THR A 199 5.82 -18.60 36.95
CA THR A 199 6.94 -17.86 36.40
C THR A 199 7.34 -18.49 35.06
N GLN A 200 7.17 -17.78 33.95
CA GLN A 200 7.89 -18.07 32.70
C GLN A 200 8.40 -16.75 32.13
N GLU A 201 9.69 -16.74 31.83
CA GLU A 201 10.47 -15.60 31.33
C GLU A 201 9.80 -14.90 30.14
N PRO A 202 9.98 -13.56 29.98
CA PRO A 202 9.45 -12.86 28.83
C PRO A 202 10.05 -13.44 27.53
N PRO A 203 9.23 -13.79 26.52
CA PRO A 203 9.73 -14.44 25.32
C PRO A 203 10.61 -13.47 24.51
N LYS A 204 11.78 -13.95 24.07
CA LYS A 204 12.77 -13.25 23.22
C LYS A 204 12.09 -12.30 22.23
N ASP A 205 12.40 -11.02 22.34
CA ASP A 205 11.98 -10.04 21.36
C ASP A 205 12.49 -10.45 19.97
N LEU A 206 11.56 -10.72 19.04
CA LEU A 206 11.91 -10.97 17.65
C LEU A 206 12.41 -9.67 17.02
N GLU A 207 13.36 -9.77 16.10
CA GLU A 207 13.91 -8.60 15.41
C GLU A 207 13.23 -8.40 14.06
N GLN A 208 13.15 -7.15 13.61
CA GLN A 208 12.69 -6.85 12.25
C GLN A 208 13.65 -7.48 11.23
N ASN A 209 13.10 -8.03 10.16
CA ASN A 209 13.77 -8.80 9.10
C ASN A 209 14.35 -10.14 9.55
N GLN A 210 13.99 -10.64 10.72
CA GLN A 210 14.43 -11.96 11.19
C GLN A 210 13.70 -13.09 10.47
N ALA A 211 14.44 -14.07 9.95
CA ALA A 211 13.88 -15.26 9.33
C ALA A 211 13.32 -16.21 10.39
N VAL A 212 12.08 -16.66 10.18
CA VAL A 212 11.34 -17.48 11.14
C VAL A 212 10.57 -18.60 10.47
N THR A 213 10.27 -19.64 11.23
CA THR A 213 9.36 -20.72 10.85
C THR A 213 8.14 -20.69 11.75
N ILE A 214 6.97 -20.85 11.15
CA ILE A 214 5.69 -20.83 11.87
C ILE A 214 5.40 -22.23 12.40
N CYS A 215 5.01 -22.32 13.67
CA CYS A 215 4.73 -23.59 14.33
C CYS A 215 3.60 -23.47 15.35
N GLY A 216 2.93 -24.58 15.66
CA GLY A 216 1.98 -24.64 16.77
C GLY A 216 0.67 -23.85 16.57
N LEU A 217 0.33 -23.42 15.35
CA LEU A 217 -0.96 -22.79 15.07
C LEU A 217 -2.08 -23.84 15.03
N GLN A 218 -3.03 -23.74 15.96
CA GLN A 218 -4.24 -24.58 16.01
C GLN A 218 -5.34 -24.09 15.06
N ARG A 219 -5.54 -22.77 14.96
CA ARG A 219 -6.61 -22.17 14.14
C ARG A 219 -6.26 -22.02 12.65
N ALA A 220 -4.99 -22.15 12.30
CA ALA A 220 -4.50 -22.04 10.93
C ALA A 220 -3.37 -23.06 10.70
N PRO A 221 -3.68 -24.37 10.74
CA PRO A 221 -2.67 -25.42 10.69
C PRO A 221 -1.93 -25.47 9.35
N HIS A 222 -2.54 -24.99 8.27
CA HIS A 222 -1.93 -24.88 6.93
C HIS A 222 -0.72 -23.92 6.87
N LEU A 223 -0.57 -23.05 7.87
CA LEU A 223 0.59 -22.15 8.00
C LEU A 223 1.74 -22.79 8.77
N ASN A 224 1.51 -23.89 9.49
CA ASN A 224 2.58 -24.58 10.21
C ASN A 224 3.61 -25.15 9.23
N GLY A 225 4.89 -25.01 9.57
CA GLY A 225 6.01 -25.40 8.71
C GLY A 225 6.31 -24.41 7.59
N LYS A 226 5.46 -23.39 7.36
CA LYS A 226 5.77 -22.30 6.43
C LYS A 226 6.82 -21.40 7.05
N ARG A 227 7.67 -20.84 6.18
CA ARG A 227 8.69 -19.88 6.55
C ARG A 227 8.21 -18.46 6.30
N GLY A 228 8.79 -17.50 7.01
CA GLY A 228 8.48 -16.10 6.82
C GLY A 228 9.54 -15.18 7.37
N ILE A 229 9.33 -13.89 7.16
CA ILE A 229 10.18 -12.83 7.66
C ILE A 229 9.38 -11.99 8.65
N VAL A 230 9.95 -11.75 9.83
CA VAL A 230 9.37 -10.85 10.82
C VAL A 230 9.43 -9.44 10.28
N GLN A 231 8.26 -8.81 10.13
CA GLN A 231 8.19 -7.43 9.67
C GLN A 231 8.25 -6.47 10.86
N ARG A 232 7.36 -6.65 11.84
CA ARG A 232 7.23 -5.78 13.01
C ARG A 232 6.27 -6.34 14.04
N ARG A 233 6.15 -5.68 15.19
CA ARG A 233 5.07 -5.95 16.15
C ARG A 233 3.72 -5.57 15.56
N ASP A 234 2.68 -6.34 15.90
CA ASP A 234 1.32 -6.07 15.43
C ASP A 234 0.88 -4.67 15.92
N PRO A 235 0.64 -3.71 15.01
CA PRO A 235 0.25 -2.34 15.36
C PRO A 235 -1.19 -2.26 15.88
N ARG A 236 -1.99 -3.33 15.77
CA ARG A 236 -3.40 -3.29 16.15
C ARG A 236 -3.56 -3.28 17.66
N PRO A 237 -4.43 -2.41 18.17
CA PRO A 237 -4.57 -2.26 19.59
C PRO A 237 -5.29 -3.51 20.18
N GLY A 238 -4.83 -3.94 21.35
CA GLY A 238 -5.22 -5.21 21.98
C GLY A 238 -4.43 -6.46 21.52
N GLN A 239 -3.54 -6.38 20.52
CA GLN A 239 -2.71 -7.51 20.05
C GLN A 239 -1.31 -7.55 20.69
N ARG A 240 -1.20 -7.25 22.00
CA ARG A 240 0.08 -7.27 22.71
C ARG A 240 0.76 -8.63 22.60
N GLY A 241 2.05 -8.63 22.24
CA GLY A 241 2.87 -9.84 22.10
C GLY A 241 2.70 -10.60 20.78
N ARG A 242 2.04 -10.00 19.77
CA ARG A 242 1.98 -10.55 18.41
C ARG A 242 2.89 -9.82 17.45
N TRP A 243 3.31 -10.54 16.42
CA TRP A 243 4.19 -10.08 15.36
C TRP A 243 3.54 -10.27 14.00
N GLU A 244 3.67 -9.27 13.15
CA GLU A 244 3.38 -9.40 11.73
C GLU A 244 4.53 -10.14 11.04
N ILE A 245 4.21 -11.29 10.46
CA ILE A 245 5.16 -12.14 9.75
C ILE A 245 4.68 -12.25 8.32
N GLU A 246 5.56 -11.92 7.38
CA GLU A 246 5.33 -12.13 5.96
C GLU A 246 5.63 -13.59 5.62
N VAL A 247 4.58 -14.39 5.57
CA VAL A 247 4.63 -15.81 5.31
C VAL A 247 4.78 -16.07 3.81
N ARG A 248 5.75 -16.91 3.45
CA ARG A 248 5.95 -17.38 2.08
C ARG A 248 4.94 -18.47 1.77
N LEU A 249 4.08 -18.22 0.78
CA LEU A 249 3.15 -19.20 0.22
C LEU A 249 3.64 -19.68 -1.15
N GLY A 250 3.06 -20.77 -1.65
CA GLY A 250 3.42 -21.30 -2.97
C GLY A 250 3.03 -20.37 -4.11
N GLY A 251 3.72 -20.46 -5.25
CA GLY A 251 3.46 -19.62 -6.42
C GLY A 251 3.93 -18.18 -6.24
N GLY A 252 4.98 -17.97 -5.44
CA GLY A 252 5.55 -16.64 -5.18
C GLY A 252 4.65 -15.70 -4.37
N GLN A 253 3.54 -16.21 -3.82
CA GLN A 253 2.61 -15.41 -3.03
C GLN A 253 3.14 -15.15 -1.62
N VAL A 254 2.82 -13.99 -1.07
CA VAL A 254 3.15 -13.61 0.30
C VAL A 254 1.89 -13.22 1.05
N GLU A 255 1.77 -13.68 2.30
CA GLU A 255 0.70 -13.26 3.19
C GLU A 255 1.29 -12.73 4.49
N VAL A 256 0.91 -11.52 4.88
CA VAL A 256 1.27 -11.00 6.20
C VAL A 256 0.25 -11.48 7.23
N LYS A 257 0.71 -12.21 8.25
CA LYS A 257 -0.13 -12.75 9.33
C LYS A 257 0.35 -12.26 10.69
N SER A 258 -0.60 -12.05 11.58
CA SER A 258 -0.31 -11.73 12.99
C SER A 258 -0.27 -12.99 13.84
N ILE A 259 0.93 -13.30 14.34
CA ILE A 259 1.24 -14.55 15.02
C ILE A 259 1.84 -14.22 16.38
N LYS A 260 1.44 -14.95 17.43
CA LYS A 260 2.05 -14.80 18.76
C LYS A 260 3.49 -15.30 18.73
N SER A 261 4.39 -14.67 19.49
CA SER A 261 5.80 -15.08 19.59
C SER A 261 5.99 -16.57 19.90
N GLN A 262 5.14 -17.16 20.75
CA GLN A 262 5.16 -18.61 21.08
C GLN A 262 4.92 -19.55 19.88
N ASN A 263 4.32 -19.07 18.79
CA ASN A 263 4.00 -19.85 17.59
C ASN A 263 5.01 -19.58 16.45
N VAL A 264 6.18 -19.04 16.80
CA VAL A 264 7.21 -18.59 15.87
C VAL A 264 8.55 -19.09 16.38
N ALA A 265 9.25 -19.86 15.56
CA ALA A 265 10.60 -20.34 15.84
C ALA A 265 11.60 -19.53 15.00
N VAL A 266 12.59 -18.91 15.66
CA VAL A 266 13.70 -18.24 14.97
C VAL A 266 14.53 -19.26 14.21
N LEU A 267 14.78 -18.99 12.93
CA LEU A 267 15.73 -19.78 12.15
C LEU A 267 17.14 -19.46 12.67
N ASN A 268 17.63 -20.27 13.60
CA ASN A 268 18.87 -20.00 14.33
C ASN A 268 20.05 -19.84 13.36
N GLN A 269 20.83 -18.76 13.47
CA GLN A 269 21.98 -18.45 12.59
C GLN A 269 23.13 -19.48 12.68
N LEU A 270 23.00 -20.49 13.55
CA LEU A 270 23.99 -21.55 13.79
C LEU A 270 23.76 -22.81 12.93
N ASP A 271 22.57 -22.99 12.34
CA ASP A 271 22.30 -24.11 11.45
C ASP A 271 22.56 -23.74 9.98
N LYS A 272 23.81 -23.96 9.54
CA LYS A 272 24.26 -23.69 8.17
C LYS A 272 23.45 -24.46 7.12
N ALA A 273 22.79 -25.56 7.46
CA ALA A 273 21.95 -26.30 6.53
C ALA A 273 20.59 -25.61 6.37
N ALA A 274 19.93 -25.28 7.48
CA ALA A 274 18.65 -24.55 7.48
C ALA A 274 18.74 -23.20 6.76
N CYS A 275 19.85 -22.47 6.94
CA CYS A 275 20.12 -21.21 6.24
C CYS A 275 20.33 -21.39 4.73
N ARG A 276 21.08 -22.42 4.30
CA ARG A 276 21.25 -22.72 2.87
C ARG A 276 19.95 -23.11 2.20
N THR A 277 19.11 -23.90 2.88
CA THR A 277 17.78 -24.25 2.37
C THR A 277 16.90 -23.02 2.30
N TRP A 278 16.91 -22.15 3.32
CA TRP A 278 16.18 -20.87 3.27
C TRP A 278 16.57 -20.00 2.08
N MET A 279 17.86 -19.84 1.81
CA MET A 279 18.34 -19.04 0.67
C MET A 279 17.92 -19.63 -0.67
N LYS A 280 17.80 -20.96 -0.79
CA LYS A 280 17.26 -21.61 -2.00
C LYS A 280 15.75 -21.39 -2.12
N ASP A 281 15.02 -21.64 -1.04
CA ASP A 281 13.56 -21.45 -0.96
C ASP A 281 13.19 -19.98 -1.29
N GLU A 282 13.97 -19.01 -0.80
CA GLU A 282 13.72 -17.58 -1.06
C GLU A 282 14.03 -17.18 -2.51
N ARG A 283 15.06 -17.75 -3.14
CA ARG A 283 15.32 -17.54 -4.57
C ARG A 283 14.20 -18.11 -5.43
N GLN A 284 13.79 -19.33 -5.15
CA GLN A 284 12.68 -19.97 -5.86
C GLN A 284 11.39 -19.18 -5.69
N HIS A 285 11.08 -18.74 -4.46
CA HIS A 285 9.91 -17.90 -4.19
C HIS A 285 9.95 -16.57 -4.95
N ALA A 286 11.13 -15.94 -5.04
CA ALA A 286 11.32 -14.71 -5.81
C ALA A 286 11.13 -14.92 -7.32
N GLU A 287 11.61 -16.06 -7.86
CA GLU A 287 11.40 -16.44 -9.26
C GLU A 287 9.92 -16.70 -9.56
N GLU A 288 9.23 -17.45 -8.70
CA GLU A 288 7.78 -17.68 -8.82
C GLU A 288 7.00 -16.36 -8.76
N ARG A 289 7.40 -15.44 -7.88
CA ARG A 289 6.77 -14.11 -7.76
C ARG A 289 6.95 -13.31 -9.04
N ARG A 290 8.16 -13.29 -9.60
CA ARG A 290 8.48 -12.62 -10.85
C ARG A 290 7.68 -13.20 -12.02
N MET A 291 7.54 -14.52 -12.10
CA MET A 291 6.75 -15.18 -13.14
C MET A 291 5.26 -14.85 -13.04
N ARG A 292 4.71 -14.82 -11.82
CA ARG A 292 3.32 -14.43 -11.58
C ARG A 292 3.07 -12.97 -11.96
N GLU A 293 3.92 -12.05 -11.50
CA GLU A 293 3.81 -10.62 -11.83
C GLU A 293 3.92 -10.38 -13.34
N ALA A 294 4.82 -11.09 -14.03
CA ALA A 294 4.90 -11.04 -15.49
C ALA A 294 3.65 -11.58 -16.20
N ALA A 295 3.03 -12.65 -15.68
CA ALA A 295 1.78 -13.19 -16.22
C ALA A 295 0.60 -12.23 -15.99
N GLU A 296 0.51 -11.62 -14.80
CA GLU A 296 -0.50 -10.60 -14.49
C GLU A 296 -0.33 -9.36 -15.38
N GLU A 297 0.90 -8.91 -15.60
CA GLU A 297 1.21 -7.83 -16.53
C GLU A 297 0.76 -8.18 -17.96
N GLN A 298 1.08 -9.37 -18.46
CA GLN A 298 0.61 -9.84 -19.77
C GLN A 298 -0.92 -9.85 -19.87
N GLN A 299 -1.61 -10.30 -18.82
CA GLN A 299 -3.07 -10.32 -18.78
C GLN A 299 -3.66 -8.90 -18.76
N GLN A 300 -3.04 -7.95 -18.06
CA GLN A 300 -3.45 -6.54 -18.06
C GLN A 300 -3.33 -5.93 -19.46
N TYR A 301 -2.18 -6.13 -20.13
CA TYR A 301 -2.02 -5.70 -21.52
C TYR A 301 -3.05 -6.36 -22.44
N GLN A 302 -3.31 -7.66 -22.25
CA GLN A 302 -4.31 -8.37 -23.05
C GLN A 302 -5.71 -7.76 -22.87
N SER A 303 -6.12 -7.50 -21.64
CA SER A 303 -7.41 -6.86 -21.34
C SER A 303 -7.49 -5.44 -21.93
N ALA A 304 -6.40 -4.67 -21.86
CA ALA A 304 -6.33 -3.33 -22.43
C ALA A 304 -6.41 -3.34 -23.97
N VAL A 305 -5.76 -4.32 -24.61
CA VAL A 305 -5.86 -4.56 -26.06
C VAL A 305 -7.30 -4.92 -26.43
N ASP A 306 -7.93 -5.87 -25.74
CA ASP A 306 -9.33 -6.25 -25.98
C ASP A 306 -10.28 -5.06 -25.80
N ALA A 307 -10.09 -4.24 -24.76
CA ALA A 307 -10.88 -3.03 -24.55
C ALA A 307 -10.73 -2.01 -25.69
N LYS A 308 -9.50 -1.78 -26.18
CA LYS A 308 -9.24 -0.89 -27.33
C LYS A 308 -9.81 -1.45 -28.64
N MET A 309 -9.73 -2.76 -28.86
CA MET A 309 -10.30 -3.40 -30.04
C MET A 309 -11.82 -3.28 -30.13
N LEU A 310 -12.52 -3.13 -28.99
CA LEU A 310 -13.95 -2.86 -28.95
C LEU A 310 -14.30 -1.41 -29.33
N GLN A 311 -13.40 -0.46 -29.06
CA GLN A 311 -13.62 0.96 -29.34
C GLN A 311 -13.29 1.35 -30.79
N LEU A 312 -12.54 0.53 -31.51
CA LEU A 312 -12.08 0.81 -32.88
C LEU A 312 -12.82 -0.06 -33.92
N PRO A 313 -13.17 0.49 -35.10
CA PRO A 313 -13.79 -0.27 -36.18
C PRO A 313 -12.77 -1.16 -36.91
N LEU A 314 -12.33 -2.21 -36.23
CA LEU A 314 -11.38 -3.21 -36.74
C LEU A 314 -12.11 -4.40 -37.38
N THR A 315 -11.53 -4.97 -38.44
CA THR A 315 -12.06 -6.19 -39.06
C THR A 315 -11.77 -7.43 -38.18
N PRO A 316 -12.56 -8.51 -38.28
CA PRO A 316 -12.35 -9.72 -37.49
C PRO A 316 -10.94 -10.33 -37.65
N ALA A 317 -10.41 -10.35 -38.88
CA ALA A 317 -9.07 -10.87 -39.18
C ALA A 317 -7.95 -10.06 -38.50
N VAL A 318 -8.13 -8.74 -38.36
CA VAL A 318 -7.16 -7.86 -37.69
C VAL A 318 -7.21 -8.06 -36.18
N ARG A 319 -8.41 -8.26 -35.61
CA ARG A 319 -8.56 -8.61 -34.19
C ARG A 319 -7.91 -9.95 -33.86
N GLU A 320 -8.02 -10.92 -34.75
CA GLU A 320 -7.36 -12.22 -34.60
C GLU A 320 -5.84 -12.09 -34.68
N ALA A 321 -5.31 -11.33 -35.64
CA ALA A 321 -3.87 -11.04 -35.75
C ALA A 321 -3.33 -10.31 -34.51
N LEU A 322 -4.08 -9.36 -33.95
CA LEU A 322 -3.71 -8.64 -32.72
C LEU A 322 -3.70 -9.58 -31.49
N ARG A 323 -4.57 -10.59 -31.43
CA ARG A 323 -4.57 -11.62 -30.37
C ARG A 323 -3.46 -12.64 -30.53
N ALA A 324 -2.96 -12.86 -31.74
CA ALA A 324 -1.86 -13.78 -32.02
C ALA A 324 -0.47 -13.19 -31.69
N MET A 325 -0.37 -11.89 -31.43
CA MET A 325 0.86 -11.20 -31.07
C MET A 325 1.03 -11.06 -29.55
N PRO A 326 2.26 -10.85 -29.04
CA PRO A 326 2.48 -10.51 -27.63
C PRO A 326 1.65 -9.28 -27.22
N PRO A 327 0.94 -9.31 -26.07
CA PRO A 327 -0.03 -8.28 -25.69
C PRO A 327 0.53 -6.85 -25.67
N GLN A 328 1.77 -6.67 -25.21
CA GLN A 328 2.47 -5.38 -25.24
C GLN A 328 2.64 -4.82 -26.65
N LYS A 329 3.06 -5.65 -27.61
CA LYS A 329 3.25 -5.21 -29.01
C LYS A 329 1.93 -4.82 -29.65
N SER A 330 0.87 -5.58 -29.38
CA SER A 330 -0.49 -5.28 -29.83
C SER A 330 -1.01 -3.97 -29.23
N PHE A 331 -0.75 -3.74 -27.94
CA PHE A 331 -1.11 -2.49 -27.26
C PHE A 331 -0.40 -1.28 -27.86
N ASP A 332 0.92 -1.35 -28.04
CA ASP A 332 1.73 -0.29 -28.62
C ASP A 332 1.30 0.06 -30.06
N LEU A 333 0.94 -0.94 -30.86
CA LEU A 333 0.38 -0.76 -32.20
C LEU A 333 -0.95 0.01 -32.15
N LEU A 334 -1.86 -0.38 -31.24
CA LEU A 334 -3.15 0.28 -31.08
C LEU A 334 -3.03 1.72 -30.53
N GLU A 335 -2.06 2.00 -29.66
CA GLU A 335 -1.75 3.36 -29.20
C GLU A 335 -1.28 4.25 -30.36
N LYS A 336 -0.37 3.75 -31.21
CA LYS A 336 0.12 4.49 -32.39
C LYS A 336 -0.96 4.74 -33.44
N VAL A 337 -1.95 3.86 -33.52
CA VAL A 337 -3.13 4.01 -34.40
C VAL A 337 -4.04 5.12 -33.91
N ASN A 338 -4.22 5.24 -32.59
CA ASN A 338 -4.95 6.35 -32.00
C ASN A 338 -4.23 7.71 -32.19
N ALA A 339 -2.90 7.70 -32.27
CA ALA A 339 -2.06 8.90 -32.35
C ALA A 339 -1.70 9.37 -33.78
N GLY A 340 -2.10 8.67 -34.85
CA GLY A 340 -1.85 9.16 -36.22
C GLY A 340 -1.98 8.19 -37.39
N ILE A 341 -2.01 6.87 -37.14
CA ILE A 341 -2.27 5.89 -38.21
C ILE A 341 -3.77 5.60 -38.23
N GLY A 342 -4.52 6.21 -39.15
CA GLY A 342 -5.96 5.96 -39.25
C GLY A 342 -6.29 4.45 -39.30
N VAL A 343 -7.37 4.05 -38.62
CA VAL A 343 -7.80 2.64 -38.44
C VAL A 343 -7.86 1.87 -39.77
N ALA A 344 -8.15 2.54 -40.87
CA ALA A 344 -8.14 1.98 -42.23
C ALA A 344 -6.77 1.45 -42.67
N ARG A 345 -5.67 2.19 -42.39
CA ARG A 345 -4.30 1.76 -42.72
C ARG A 345 -3.84 0.58 -41.89
N LEU A 346 -4.26 0.50 -40.62
CA LEU A 346 -3.97 -0.66 -39.77
C LEU A 346 -4.66 -1.91 -40.32
N ASN A 347 -5.93 -1.78 -40.72
CA ASN A 347 -6.67 -2.87 -41.32
C ASN A 347 -5.99 -3.36 -42.60
N GLU A 348 -5.53 -2.47 -43.48
CA GLU A 348 -4.79 -2.85 -44.69
C GLU A 348 -3.42 -3.48 -44.39
N PHE A 349 -2.65 -2.90 -43.47
CA PHE A 349 -1.29 -3.34 -43.14
C PHE A 349 -1.26 -4.77 -42.57
N LEU A 350 -2.13 -5.08 -41.61
CA LEU A 350 -2.17 -6.42 -41.00
C LEU A 350 -2.82 -7.47 -41.93
N LEU A 351 -3.73 -7.06 -42.81
CA LEU A 351 -4.28 -7.95 -43.85
C LEU A 351 -3.27 -8.23 -44.98
N ALA A 352 -2.40 -7.28 -45.32
CA ALA A 352 -1.32 -7.49 -46.28
C ALA A 352 -0.26 -8.45 -45.73
N GLY A 353 0.08 -8.33 -44.45
CA GLY A 353 0.99 -9.24 -43.76
C GLY A 353 0.47 -10.68 -43.63
N SER A 354 -0.84 -10.87 -43.39
CA SER A 354 -1.44 -12.21 -43.33
C SER A 354 -1.51 -12.91 -44.69
N LYS A 355 -1.66 -12.15 -45.79
CA LYS A 355 -1.61 -12.68 -47.16
C LYS A 355 -0.19 -13.09 -47.59
N ALA A 356 0.85 -12.40 -47.10
CA ALA A 356 2.24 -12.79 -47.34
C ALA A 356 2.60 -14.12 -46.64
N ASN A 357 2.17 -14.32 -45.38
CA ASN A 357 2.40 -15.60 -44.68
C ASN A 357 1.60 -16.78 -45.25
N ALA A 358 0.43 -16.54 -45.86
CA ALA A 358 -0.37 -17.59 -46.48
C ALA A 358 0.15 -18.05 -47.85
N THR A 359 1.04 -17.27 -48.48
CA THR A 359 1.65 -17.61 -49.77
C THR A 359 2.96 -18.40 -49.61
N ASP A 360 3.68 -18.21 -48.51
CA ASP A 360 4.90 -18.99 -48.20
C ASP A 360 4.65 -20.39 -47.59
N VAL A 361 3.44 -20.68 -47.09
CA VAL A 361 3.09 -22.01 -46.55
C VAL A 361 2.58 -22.98 -47.64
N LYS A 362 2.36 -22.50 -48.87
CA LYS A 362 1.91 -23.34 -50.01
C LYS A 362 3.02 -23.78 -50.97
N GLN A 363 4.29 -23.54 -50.66
CA GLN A 363 5.44 -23.93 -51.50
C GLN A 363 6.47 -24.84 -50.81
N SER A 364 6.09 -25.61 -49.79
CA SER A 364 6.98 -26.61 -49.20
C SER A 364 6.28 -27.91 -48.80
N SER A 365 5.43 -28.45 -49.67
CA SER A 365 4.92 -29.81 -49.55
C SER A 365 4.90 -30.48 -50.92
N ASP A 366 6.09 -30.79 -51.42
CA ASP A 366 6.32 -31.85 -52.41
C ASP A 366 7.82 -32.12 -52.45
N SER A 367 8.26 -33.09 -51.64
CA SER A 367 9.40 -34.00 -51.86
C SER A 367 9.52 -34.86 -50.60
N ASP A 368 8.85 -36.02 -50.63
CA ASP A 368 9.21 -37.18 -49.82
C ASP A 368 10.63 -37.63 -50.22
N ASP A 369 11.47 -37.97 -49.25
CA ASP A 369 12.44 -39.05 -49.36
C ASP A 369 13.04 -39.39 -47.98
N ASP A 370 13.15 -40.70 -47.75
CA ASP A 370 13.55 -41.42 -46.56
C ASP A 370 14.90 -41.00 -45.94
N MET A 371 15.01 -41.04 -44.60
CA MET A 371 16.00 -41.93 -43.94
C MET A 371 15.91 -41.97 -42.40
N GLU A 372 16.05 -43.21 -41.94
CA GLU A 372 16.25 -43.73 -40.59
C GLU A 372 17.41 -43.12 -39.78
N LEU A 373 17.20 -43.19 -38.45
CA LEU A 373 18.12 -43.59 -37.38
C LEU A 373 19.27 -42.68 -36.87
N ASP A 374 19.35 -42.76 -35.53
CA ASP A 374 20.52 -42.79 -34.66
C ASP A 374 21.01 -41.55 -33.89
N ALA A 375 21.43 -41.91 -32.68
CA ALA A 375 21.88 -41.13 -31.54
C ALA A 375 23.38 -40.79 -31.63
N GLU A 376 23.90 -40.32 -30.48
CA GLU A 376 25.29 -39.91 -30.18
C GLU A 376 25.58 -38.43 -30.50
N GLU A 377 25.77 -37.56 -29.49
CA GLU A 377 26.95 -37.45 -28.61
C GLU A 377 28.22 -37.17 -29.41
N GLU A 378 28.79 -35.96 -29.27
CA GLU A 378 30.24 -35.75 -29.21
C GLU A 378 30.58 -34.27 -28.97
N ARG A 379 31.73 -34.12 -28.32
CA ARG A 379 32.37 -32.91 -27.84
C ARG A 379 33.24 -32.27 -28.92
N GLY A 380 33.69 -31.05 -28.63
CA GLY A 380 34.84 -30.41 -29.29
C GLY A 380 34.40 -29.32 -30.27
N GLY A 381 34.92 -28.10 -30.27
CA GLY A 381 36.19 -27.62 -29.74
C GLY A 381 36.94 -26.91 -30.88
N SER A 382 36.97 -25.58 -30.90
CA SER A 382 38.11 -24.76 -31.36
C SER A 382 37.70 -23.30 -31.50
N ARG A 383 38.32 -22.34 -30.80
CA ARG A 383 39.67 -21.76 -30.99
C ARG A 383 39.80 -20.87 -32.25
N ARG A 384 40.38 -19.68 -31.98
CA ARG A 384 41.13 -18.71 -32.83
C ARG A 384 40.28 -17.59 -33.44
N ARG A 385 40.69 -16.32 -33.47
CA ARG A 385 41.97 -15.57 -33.23
C ARG A 385 41.56 -14.11 -32.92
N ARG A 386 42.12 -13.42 -31.92
CA ARG A 386 43.38 -12.63 -31.93
C ARG A 386 43.52 -11.65 -33.11
N THR A 387 43.46 -10.36 -32.80
CA THR A 387 44.39 -9.35 -33.29
C THR A 387 44.85 -8.49 -32.12
N ASP A 388 46.16 -8.28 -32.08
CA ASP A 388 46.94 -7.52 -31.11
C ASP A 388 46.79 -6.00 -31.36
N ASP A 389 46.97 -5.18 -30.32
CA ASP A 389 47.96 -4.08 -30.43
C ASP A 389 48.51 -3.66 -29.06
N GLN A 390 49.80 -3.34 -29.07
CA GLN A 390 50.69 -3.08 -27.94
C GLN A 390 50.75 -1.58 -27.59
N THR A 391 51.14 -1.29 -26.34
CA THR A 391 52.11 -0.24 -25.91
C THR A 391 52.06 -0.22 -24.38
N ASP A 392 52.94 -0.95 -23.68
CA ASP A 392 54.31 -0.60 -23.30
C ASP A 392 54.44 0.71 -22.49
N ALA A 393 54.62 0.59 -21.17
CA ALA A 393 55.59 1.38 -20.41
C ALA A 393 55.67 0.93 -18.94
N LYS A 394 56.81 0.31 -18.62
CA LYS A 394 57.36 0.04 -17.29
C LYS A 394 57.38 1.30 -16.40
N ARG A 395 57.17 1.14 -15.08
CA ARG A 395 58.27 1.13 -14.06
C ARG A 395 57.77 1.25 -12.62
N ARG A 396 58.35 0.35 -11.79
CA ARG A 396 58.93 0.54 -10.43
C ARG A 396 57.96 0.79 -9.27
N LYS A 397 57.90 -0.18 -8.34
CA LYS A 397 58.60 -0.21 -7.02
C LYS A 397 58.22 1.03 -6.20
N GLY A 398 57.46 0.95 -5.11
CA GLY A 398 57.49 -0.03 -4.04
C GLY A 398 58.20 0.61 -2.87
N GLU A 399 57.48 0.96 -1.79
CA GLU A 399 58.09 1.18 -0.48
C GLU A 399 57.05 1.03 0.62
N LYS A 400 57.36 0.07 1.51
CA LYS A 400 56.84 -0.05 2.86
C LYS A 400 57.80 0.72 3.78
N HIS A 401 57.28 1.48 4.73
CA HIS A 401 57.82 1.74 6.08
C HIS A 401 56.72 2.53 6.82
N ALA A 402 56.11 2.10 7.93
CA ALA A 402 56.62 1.68 9.25
C ALA A 402 57.32 2.81 10.04
N ASP A 403 56.71 3.12 11.18
CA ASP A 403 57.15 3.83 12.38
C ASP A 403 57.36 5.36 12.37
N ALA A 404 56.44 6.07 13.05
CA ALA A 404 56.69 6.82 14.29
C ALA A 404 55.36 7.16 14.99
#